data_AF-A0A0V1I6Q9-F1
#
_entry.id   AF-A0A0V1I6Q9-F1
#
_cell.length_a   1.000
_cell.length_b   1.000
_cell.length_c   1.000
_cell.angle_alpha   90.00
_cell.angle_beta   90.00
_cell.angle_gamma   90.00
#
_symmetry.space_group_name_H-M   'P 1'
#
loop_
_entity.id
_entity.type
_entity.pdbx_description
1 polymer ?
#
loop_
_entity_poly.entity_id
_entity_poly.type
_entity_poly.pdbx_seq_one_letter_code
_entity_poly.pdbx_strand_id
1 'polypeptide(L)'
;MLHFACTTFAQMNKLLLAGRQFYTTAGLKQAISNVERTTTVGSVQEPTYFEMVEHFIDKSSRLVERRLREEKHLSLSELKFRLGVLEKIKMPESVTKFSFPIVRDNGDVEMIHAWRCQHSRHLRIRYAPDVEENEVKALASLMTIKCAVVDVPFGGAKGGVRIEPSKYSKGELERITRKLATELTNKGYLGPACDVPAPDMGTGEQEMAWIASTYASIRGHVDKDAYACVTGKPISIGGINGRQEATGKGIWNALNIFLHNEEYMKKISLNTGFLDKTFVVQGFGNVGSNAAEFLVQSGARCVGVIERNCAVYNANGLNLAELQAYKKQNGSIVGYYGAETSRANEKDLILFANCDVLIPAAVERVIDASNAEKINAKIIVEAANGPVTPVADRILREKNVLIIPDIYANAGGVTVSYFEWLKNLNHVQFGRMTPYFGGETSRLLLESIRKLAHLSKVNDASFLEAMSKLSTILDNETEALNELSIVEFALSQTMQQSAKEIIATAKQYDLSMDLRTAAYVNAIEKILNHYERVGFSS
;
A
#
# COMPACT_ATOMS: atom_id res chain seq x y z
N MET A 1 36.79 -18.33 -40.81
CA MET A 1 36.37 -17.56 -39.60
C MET A 1 35.09 -16.73 -39.83
N LEU A 2 34.94 -15.96 -40.91
CA LEU A 2 33.70 -15.20 -41.17
C LEU A 2 32.44 -16.06 -41.42
N HIS A 3 32.59 -17.24 -42.02
CA HIS A 3 31.44 -18.13 -42.28
C HIS A 3 30.88 -18.75 -40.99
N PHE A 4 31.75 -19.07 -40.03
CA PHE A 4 31.37 -19.61 -38.72
C PHE A 4 30.59 -18.57 -37.90
N ALA A 5 31.03 -17.30 -37.92
CA ALA A 5 30.35 -16.21 -37.21
C ALA A 5 28.93 -15.92 -37.74
N CYS A 6 28.71 -16.03 -39.06
CA CYS A 6 27.38 -15.85 -39.65
C CYS A 6 26.42 -16.99 -39.29
N THR A 7 26.89 -18.25 -39.24
CA THR A 7 26.08 -19.38 -38.80
C THR A 7 25.71 -19.32 -37.32
N THR A 8 26.63 -18.85 -36.45
CA THR A 8 26.32 -18.69 -35.01
C THR A 8 25.33 -17.56 -34.76
N PHE A 9 25.41 -16.45 -35.50
CA PHE A 9 24.45 -15.35 -35.40
C PHE A 9 23.05 -15.73 -35.91
N ALA A 10 22.97 -16.53 -36.99
CA ALA A 10 21.70 -17.05 -37.50
C ALA A 10 21.06 -18.10 -36.56
N GLN A 11 21.86 -18.92 -35.90
CA GLN A 11 21.39 -19.85 -34.85
C GLN A 11 20.96 -19.13 -33.57
N MET A 12 21.67 -18.07 -33.14
CA MET A 12 21.23 -17.22 -32.04
C MET A 12 19.92 -16.49 -32.35
N ASN A 13 19.74 -15.99 -33.59
CA ASN A 13 18.46 -15.38 -33.99
C ASN A 13 17.32 -16.41 -34.07
N LYS A 14 17.59 -17.66 -34.50
CA LYS A 14 16.61 -18.75 -34.43
C LYS A 14 16.27 -19.16 -33.00
N LEU A 15 17.22 -19.15 -32.07
CA LEU A 15 16.99 -19.41 -30.64
C LEU A 15 16.26 -18.25 -29.93
N LEU A 16 16.52 -17.00 -30.33
CA LEU A 16 15.78 -15.82 -29.87
C LEU A 16 14.34 -15.78 -30.42
N LEU A 17 14.13 -16.24 -31.65
CA LEU A 17 12.80 -16.40 -32.25
C LEU A 17 12.04 -17.63 -31.70
N ALA A 18 12.73 -18.73 -31.39
CA ALA A 18 12.14 -19.91 -30.74
C ALA A 18 11.84 -19.65 -29.25
N GLY A 19 12.68 -18.87 -28.56
CA GLY A 19 12.41 -18.37 -27.20
C GLY A 19 11.23 -17.41 -27.13
N ARG A 20 10.95 -16.67 -28.22
CA ARG A 20 9.71 -15.89 -28.39
C ARG A 20 8.46 -16.73 -28.65
N GLN A 21 8.60 -17.99 -29.10
CA GLN A 21 7.45 -18.87 -29.35
C GLN A 21 6.93 -19.60 -28.11
N PHE A 22 7.75 -19.74 -27.06
CA PHE A 22 7.31 -20.31 -25.77
C PHE A 22 6.45 -19.36 -24.93
N TYR A 23 6.37 -18.08 -25.32
CA TYR A 23 5.44 -17.10 -24.75
C TYR A 23 4.57 -16.52 -25.86
N THR A 24 3.84 -17.39 -26.55
CA THR A 24 2.85 -16.93 -27.52
C THR A 24 1.56 -16.54 -26.79
N THR A 25 1.14 -15.31 -27.11
CA THR A 25 -0.20 -14.72 -27.02
C THR A 25 -1.38 -15.64 -27.41
N ALA A 26 -1.16 -16.90 -27.79
CA ALA A 26 -2.18 -17.90 -28.08
C ALA A 26 -2.92 -18.38 -26.81
N GLY A 27 -2.19 -18.65 -25.72
CA GLY A 27 -2.82 -18.98 -24.42
C GLY A 27 -3.61 -17.80 -23.85
N LEU A 28 -3.06 -16.59 -23.98
CA LEU A 28 -3.70 -15.35 -23.58
C LEU A 28 -4.93 -15.03 -24.45
N LYS A 29 -4.86 -15.20 -25.77
CA LYS A 29 -6.00 -15.00 -26.68
C LYS A 29 -7.10 -16.02 -26.45
N GLN A 30 -6.77 -17.26 -26.07
CA GLN A 30 -7.76 -18.29 -25.76
C GLN A 30 -8.44 -18.05 -24.40
N ALA A 31 -7.71 -17.56 -23.41
CA ALA A 31 -8.28 -17.07 -22.15
C ALA A 31 -9.16 -15.82 -22.36
N ILE A 32 -8.69 -14.85 -23.15
CA ILE A 32 -9.39 -13.58 -23.43
C ILE A 32 -10.63 -13.80 -24.32
N SER A 33 -10.58 -14.69 -25.33
CA SER A 33 -11.77 -14.99 -26.14
C SER A 33 -12.84 -15.73 -25.34
N ASN A 34 -12.45 -16.48 -24.30
CA ASN A 34 -13.39 -17.11 -23.38
C ASN A 34 -14.00 -16.07 -22.41
N VAL A 35 -13.24 -15.05 -22.00
CA VAL A 35 -13.72 -13.93 -21.15
C VAL A 35 -14.70 -13.00 -21.89
N GLU A 36 -14.57 -12.87 -23.21
CA GLU A 36 -15.46 -12.05 -24.04
C GLU A 36 -16.76 -12.77 -24.50
N ARG A 37 -16.90 -14.09 -24.29
CA ARG A 37 -18.04 -14.88 -24.84
C ARG A 37 -18.76 -15.84 -23.90
N THR A 38 -18.50 -15.87 -22.60
CA THR A 38 -19.20 -16.81 -21.71
C THR A 38 -20.16 -16.13 -20.73
N THR A 39 -21.44 -16.18 -21.06
CA THR A 39 -22.59 -16.00 -20.14
C THR A 39 -22.92 -17.28 -19.38
N THR A 40 -21.89 -18.06 -18.99
CA THR A 40 -22.09 -19.26 -18.17
C THR A 40 -21.06 -19.26 -17.04
N VAL A 41 -21.56 -19.30 -15.80
CA VAL A 41 -20.81 -19.23 -14.53
C VAL A 41 -20.08 -20.56 -14.24
N GLY A 42 -19.38 -21.10 -15.25
CA GLY A 42 -18.65 -22.36 -15.18
C GLY A 42 -17.18 -22.17 -15.53
N SER A 43 -16.32 -22.36 -14.52
CA SER A 43 -14.85 -22.40 -14.58
C SER A 43 -14.16 -21.23 -15.31
N VAL A 44 -14.34 -20.00 -14.81
CA VAL A 44 -13.40 -18.92 -15.14
C VAL A 44 -12.08 -19.25 -14.45
N GLN A 45 -11.03 -19.51 -15.23
CA GLN A 45 -9.68 -19.69 -14.68
C GLN A 45 -9.17 -18.34 -14.18
N GLU A 46 -9.04 -18.20 -12.86
CA GLU A 46 -8.50 -16.98 -12.24
C GLU A 46 -7.01 -16.81 -12.59
N PRO A 47 -6.56 -15.58 -12.87
CA PRO A 47 -5.17 -15.32 -13.18
C PRO A 47 -4.26 -15.55 -11.95
N THR A 48 -2.99 -15.82 -12.22
CA THR A 48 -1.94 -15.72 -11.19
C THR A 48 -1.84 -14.29 -10.67
N TYR A 49 -1.20 -14.09 -9.52
CA TYR A 49 -1.10 -12.76 -8.93
C TYR A 49 -0.31 -11.78 -9.81
N PHE A 50 0.73 -12.26 -10.50
CA PHE A 50 1.48 -11.45 -11.45
C PHE A 50 0.65 -11.07 -12.68
N GLU A 51 -0.04 -12.04 -13.30
CA GLU A 51 -0.92 -11.77 -14.44
C GLU A 51 -2.06 -10.80 -14.11
N MET A 52 -2.55 -10.83 -12.86
CA MET A 52 -3.54 -9.85 -12.38
C MET A 52 -2.98 -8.43 -12.36
N VAL A 53 -1.78 -8.23 -11.82
CA VAL A 53 -1.14 -6.89 -11.78
C VAL A 53 -0.78 -6.43 -13.19
N GLU A 54 -0.24 -7.32 -14.00
CA GLU A 54 0.06 -7.07 -15.42
C GLU A 54 -1.21 -6.67 -16.18
N HIS A 55 -2.34 -7.34 -15.93
CA HIS A 55 -3.63 -6.97 -16.54
C HIS A 55 -4.03 -5.53 -16.25
N PHE A 56 -3.91 -5.06 -15.00
CA PHE A 56 -4.27 -3.69 -14.65
C PHE A 56 -3.30 -2.67 -15.26
N ILE A 57 -2.00 -2.99 -15.31
CA ILE A 57 -0.99 -2.17 -15.99
C ILE A 57 -1.31 -2.10 -17.49
N ASP A 58 -1.58 -3.23 -18.14
CA ASP A 58 -1.90 -3.32 -19.56
C ASP A 58 -3.18 -2.56 -19.92
N LYS A 59 -4.25 -2.76 -19.14
CA LYS A 59 -5.54 -2.09 -19.34
C LYS A 59 -5.37 -0.58 -19.33
N SER A 60 -4.66 -0.04 -18.33
CA SER A 60 -4.40 1.38 -18.22
C SER A 60 -3.39 1.88 -19.25
N SER A 61 -2.36 1.09 -19.58
CA SER A 61 -1.38 1.43 -20.62
C SER A 61 -2.04 1.59 -21.99
N ARG A 62 -3.03 0.77 -22.33
CA ARG A 62 -3.81 0.90 -23.58
C ARG A 62 -4.62 2.20 -23.65
N LEU A 63 -5.16 2.66 -22.52
CA LEU A 63 -5.88 3.95 -22.46
C LEU A 63 -4.92 5.12 -22.68
N VAL A 64 -3.77 5.10 -22.02
CA VAL A 64 -2.73 6.12 -22.19
C VAL A 64 -2.18 6.08 -23.62
N GLU A 65 -1.90 4.89 -24.16
CA GLU A 65 -1.47 4.71 -25.56
C GLU A 65 -2.49 5.30 -26.54
N ARG A 66 -3.80 5.06 -26.35
CA ARG A 66 -4.84 5.64 -27.20
C ARG A 66 -4.78 7.17 -27.17
N ARG A 67 -4.71 7.77 -25.98
CA ARG A 67 -4.57 9.23 -25.81
C ARG A 67 -3.32 9.75 -26.52
N LEU A 68 -2.19 9.09 -26.34
CA LEU A 68 -0.91 9.49 -26.95
C LEU A 68 -0.94 9.44 -28.48
N ARG A 69 -1.66 8.48 -29.06
CA ARG A 69 -1.82 8.36 -30.52
C ARG A 69 -2.76 9.42 -31.10
N GLU A 70 -3.70 9.92 -30.30
CA GLU A 70 -4.64 10.98 -30.68
C GLU A 70 -4.03 12.39 -30.50
N GLU A 71 -2.87 12.50 -29.84
CA GLU A 71 -2.19 13.76 -29.53
C GLU A 71 -1.52 14.37 -30.77
N LYS A 72 -2.14 15.41 -31.35
CA LYS A 72 -1.75 16.02 -32.64
C LYS A 72 -0.34 16.61 -32.69
N HIS A 73 0.24 16.96 -31.55
CA HIS A 73 1.54 17.66 -31.47
C HIS A 73 2.72 16.72 -31.20
N LEU A 74 2.49 15.41 -31.10
CA LEU A 74 3.52 14.44 -30.76
C LEU A 74 4.28 13.98 -32.02
N SER A 75 5.60 14.17 -32.05
CA SER A 75 6.43 13.63 -33.13
C SER A 75 6.46 12.10 -33.12
N LEU A 76 6.73 11.47 -34.28
CA LEU A 76 6.84 10.01 -34.36
C LEU A 76 7.95 9.44 -33.45
N SER A 77 9.02 10.20 -33.22
CA SER A 77 10.10 9.83 -32.28
C SER A 77 9.62 9.83 -30.84
N GLU A 78 8.91 10.88 -30.42
CA GLU A 78 8.35 10.98 -29.06
C GLU A 78 7.29 9.91 -28.81
N LEU A 79 6.43 9.65 -29.79
CA LEU A 79 5.44 8.58 -29.69
C LEU A 79 6.12 7.22 -29.49
N LYS A 80 7.14 6.89 -30.31
CA LYS A 80 7.89 5.63 -30.16
C LYS A 80 8.60 5.54 -28.82
N PHE A 81 9.15 6.65 -28.33
CA PHE A 81 9.77 6.72 -27.01
C PHE A 81 8.76 6.40 -25.90
N ARG A 82 7.63 7.11 -25.87
CA ARG A 82 6.58 6.90 -24.85
C ARG A 82 6.03 5.48 -24.87
N LEU A 83 5.80 4.91 -26.05
CA LEU A 83 5.37 3.51 -26.19
C LEU A 83 6.44 2.53 -25.68
N GLY A 84 7.73 2.81 -25.91
CA GLY A 84 8.82 2.03 -25.32
C GLY A 84 8.84 2.09 -23.80
N VAL A 85 8.50 3.24 -23.20
CA VAL A 85 8.41 3.39 -21.75
C VAL A 85 7.25 2.58 -21.18
N LEU A 86 6.08 2.59 -21.84
CA LEU A 86 4.94 1.75 -21.45
C LEU A 86 5.31 0.26 -21.39
N GLU A 87 6.09 -0.23 -22.36
CA GLU A 87 6.58 -1.61 -22.33
C GLU A 87 7.59 -1.86 -21.21
N LYS A 88 8.45 -0.88 -20.89
CA LYS A 88 9.40 -0.98 -19.76
C LYS A 88 8.68 -1.05 -18.41
N ILE A 89 7.58 -0.31 -18.22
CA ILE A 89 6.82 -0.28 -16.97
C ILE A 89 6.20 -1.65 -16.61
N LYS A 90 6.07 -2.57 -17.56
CA LYS A 90 5.48 -3.90 -17.30
C LYS A 90 6.46 -4.88 -16.68
N MET A 91 7.76 -4.65 -16.85
CA MET A 91 8.80 -5.63 -16.57
C MET A 91 9.72 -5.15 -15.45
N PRO A 92 10.04 -6.01 -14.46
CA PRO A 92 10.99 -5.63 -13.44
C PRO A 92 12.41 -5.54 -13.97
N GLU A 93 13.19 -4.60 -13.44
CA GLU A 93 14.60 -4.39 -13.83
C GLU A 93 15.52 -5.51 -13.36
N SER A 94 15.31 -6.05 -12.17
CA SER A 94 16.11 -7.18 -11.68
C SER A 94 15.35 -8.10 -10.74
N VAL A 95 15.66 -9.39 -10.80
CA VAL A 95 15.19 -10.42 -9.88
C VAL A 95 16.36 -11.27 -9.46
N THR A 96 16.63 -11.30 -8.16
CA THR A 96 17.77 -12.03 -7.58
C THR A 96 17.26 -13.04 -6.57
N LYS A 97 17.68 -14.29 -6.73
CA LYS A 97 17.46 -15.37 -5.78
C LYS A 97 18.70 -15.54 -4.90
N PHE A 98 18.49 -15.57 -3.59
CA PHE A 98 19.50 -15.85 -2.58
C PHE A 98 19.27 -17.25 -2.01
N SER A 99 20.37 -17.93 -1.68
CA SER A 99 20.32 -19.20 -0.97
C SER A 99 21.48 -19.23 0.00
N PHE A 100 21.17 -19.32 1.29
CA PHE A 100 22.18 -19.28 2.35
C PHE A 100 21.83 -20.29 3.45
N PRO A 101 22.84 -20.96 4.03
CA PRO A 101 22.62 -21.86 5.15
C PRO A 101 22.43 -21.08 6.45
N ILE A 102 21.63 -21.64 7.35
CA ILE A 102 21.58 -21.27 8.77
C ILE A 102 21.83 -22.52 9.62
N VAL A 103 22.41 -22.32 10.81
CA VAL A 103 22.42 -23.35 11.85
C VAL A 103 21.22 -23.11 12.75
N ARG A 104 20.35 -24.11 12.84
CA ARG A 104 19.18 -24.16 13.71
C ARG A 104 19.60 -24.30 15.18
N ASP A 105 18.70 -24.00 16.11
CA ASP A 105 19.00 -24.10 17.54
C ASP A 105 19.28 -25.55 17.97
N ASN A 106 18.75 -26.53 17.24
CA ASN A 106 19.02 -27.96 17.45
C ASN A 106 20.35 -28.45 16.82
N GLY A 107 21.10 -27.56 16.17
CA GLY A 107 22.36 -27.88 15.49
C GLY A 107 22.24 -28.29 14.03
N ASP A 108 21.03 -28.51 13.51
CA ASP A 108 20.82 -28.86 12.10
C ASP A 108 21.16 -27.67 11.18
N VAL A 109 21.65 -27.99 9.97
CA VAL A 109 21.88 -26.98 8.92
C VAL A 109 20.69 -26.96 7.97
N GLU A 110 20.07 -25.80 7.83
CA GLU A 110 18.94 -25.60 6.93
C GLU A 110 19.29 -24.57 5.84
N MET A 111 18.96 -24.89 4.58
CA MET A 111 19.11 -23.95 3.46
C MET A 111 17.89 -23.06 3.35
N ILE A 112 18.08 -21.76 3.51
CA ILE A 112 17.03 -20.76 3.37
C ILE A 112 17.05 -20.20 1.95
N HIS A 113 15.88 -20.09 1.34
CA HIS A 113 15.69 -19.45 0.04
C HIS A 113 14.99 -18.10 0.22
N ALA A 114 15.53 -17.08 -0.44
CA ALA A 114 14.97 -15.75 -0.46
C ALA A 114 15.03 -15.14 -1.87
N TRP A 115 14.16 -14.19 -2.14
CA TRP A 115 14.10 -13.47 -3.41
C TRP A 115 14.08 -11.97 -3.15
N ARG A 116 14.62 -11.23 -4.12
CA ARG A 116 14.47 -9.78 -4.23
C ARG A 116 14.15 -9.42 -5.68
N CYS A 117 13.04 -8.74 -5.91
CA CYS A 117 12.70 -8.13 -7.19
C CYS A 117 12.76 -6.61 -7.05
N GLN A 118 13.47 -5.93 -7.95
CA GLN A 118 13.39 -4.49 -8.17
C GLN A 118 12.63 -4.25 -9.47
N HIS A 119 11.44 -3.67 -9.37
CA HIS A 119 10.67 -3.24 -10.53
C HIS A 119 11.14 -1.88 -11.03
N SER A 120 11.28 -0.96 -10.09
CA SER A 120 11.99 0.32 -10.22
C SER A 120 12.56 0.59 -8.82
N ARG A 121 13.76 1.14 -8.65
CA ARG A 121 14.51 1.19 -7.35
C ARG A 121 13.60 1.54 -6.13
N HIS A 122 13.62 0.86 -4.96
CA HIS A 122 12.88 1.07 -3.65
C HIS A 122 11.83 0.00 -3.18
N LEU A 123 11.63 -0.28 -1.86
CA LEU A 123 11.69 -1.66 -1.30
C LEU A 123 10.74 -2.11 -0.11
N ARG A 124 10.35 -3.41 0.00
CA ARG A 124 9.72 -4.09 1.20
C ARG A 124 10.09 -5.58 1.36
N ILE A 125 9.91 -6.26 2.52
CA ILE A 125 10.23 -7.71 2.74
C ILE A 125 9.07 -8.48 3.41
N ARG A 126 8.73 -9.67 2.89
CA ARG A 126 7.68 -10.60 3.40
C ARG A 126 8.28 -11.94 3.83
N TYR A 127 7.83 -12.51 4.96
CA TYR A 127 8.15 -13.89 5.36
C TYR A 127 6.89 -14.74 5.24
N ALA A 128 6.89 -15.71 4.32
CA ALA A 128 5.77 -16.63 4.16
C ALA A 128 6.21 -17.95 3.48
N PRO A 129 5.58 -19.10 3.77
CA PRO A 129 5.97 -20.41 3.21
C PRO A 129 5.71 -20.54 1.71
N ASP A 130 4.79 -19.74 1.19
CA ASP A 130 4.30 -19.65 -0.18
C ASP A 130 5.00 -18.59 -1.03
N VAL A 131 6.03 -17.92 -0.49
CA VAL A 131 6.84 -16.96 -1.26
C VAL A 131 7.40 -17.60 -2.52
N GLU A 132 7.05 -17.00 -3.66
CA GLU A 132 7.54 -17.37 -4.98
C GLU A 132 7.95 -16.15 -5.82
N GLU A 133 8.67 -16.40 -6.91
CA GLU A 133 9.20 -15.33 -7.77
C GLU A 133 8.08 -14.44 -8.36
N ASN A 134 6.98 -15.04 -8.82
CA ASN A 134 5.88 -14.31 -9.45
C ASN A 134 5.17 -13.37 -8.47
N GLU A 135 4.94 -13.82 -7.24
CA GLU A 135 4.36 -13.01 -6.18
C GLU A 135 5.27 -11.79 -5.87
N VAL A 136 6.58 -12.02 -5.77
CA VAL A 136 7.56 -10.96 -5.49
C VAL A 136 7.64 -9.95 -6.64
N LYS A 137 7.53 -10.39 -7.91
CA LYS A 137 7.42 -9.49 -9.07
C LYS A 137 6.14 -8.65 -9.03
N ALA A 138 4.99 -9.28 -8.78
CA ALA A 138 3.69 -8.60 -8.73
C ALA A 138 3.67 -7.48 -7.69
N LEU A 139 4.14 -7.80 -6.48
CA LEU A 139 4.23 -6.84 -5.38
C LEU A 139 5.25 -5.73 -5.65
N ALA A 140 6.36 -6.03 -6.34
CA ALA A 140 7.33 -5.01 -6.73
C ALA A 140 6.73 -4.01 -7.72
N SER A 141 6.02 -4.48 -8.75
CA SER A 141 5.31 -3.62 -9.71
C SER A 141 4.24 -2.77 -9.03
N LEU A 142 3.43 -3.38 -8.16
CA LEU A 142 2.43 -2.65 -7.37
C LEU A 142 3.05 -1.53 -6.53
N MET A 143 4.25 -1.73 -5.97
CA MET A 143 4.93 -0.70 -5.21
C MET A 143 5.34 0.49 -6.08
N THR A 144 5.80 0.28 -7.32
CA THR A 144 6.16 1.38 -8.23
C THR A 144 4.94 2.22 -8.56
N ILE A 145 3.84 1.55 -8.92
CA ILE A 145 2.58 2.19 -9.23
C ILE A 145 2.05 2.96 -8.02
N LYS A 146 2.05 2.33 -6.84
CA LYS A 146 1.59 2.93 -5.58
C LYS A 146 2.39 4.16 -5.19
N CYS A 147 3.72 4.08 -5.22
CA CYS A 147 4.58 5.24 -4.93
C CYS A 147 4.29 6.41 -5.88
N ALA A 148 4.10 6.13 -7.18
CA ALA A 148 3.72 7.15 -8.16
C ALA A 148 2.32 7.74 -7.88
N VAL A 149 1.32 6.95 -7.47
CA VAL A 149 -0.02 7.45 -7.10
C VAL A 149 0.07 8.49 -5.98
N VAL A 150 0.90 8.26 -4.97
CA VAL A 150 1.02 9.13 -3.78
C VAL A 150 2.22 10.09 -3.80
N ASP A 151 2.83 10.30 -4.96
CA ASP A 151 3.99 11.19 -5.16
C ASP A 151 5.15 10.93 -4.19
N VAL A 152 5.30 9.67 -3.79
CA VAL A 152 6.48 9.24 -3.04
C VAL A 152 7.57 8.97 -4.08
N PRO A 153 8.76 9.62 -3.97
CA PRO A 153 9.81 9.56 -4.98
C PRO A 153 10.61 8.25 -4.90
N PHE A 154 9.90 7.14 -4.77
CA PHE A 154 10.41 5.80 -4.71
C PHE A 154 9.90 5.00 -5.92
N GLY A 155 10.72 4.12 -6.48
CA GLY A 155 10.22 3.02 -7.29
C GLY A 155 9.63 1.91 -6.41
N GLY A 156 9.48 0.73 -6.99
CA GLY A 156 8.91 -0.43 -6.32
C GLY A 156 9.76 -1.68 -6.42
N ALA A 157 9.79 -2.41 -5.33
CA ALA A 157 10.59 -3.59 -5.16
C ALA A 157 10.06 -4.36 -3.95
N LYS A 158 10.23 -5.67 -4.00
CA LYS A 158 9.74 -6.59 -2.98
C LYS A 158 10.77 -7.67 -2.73
N GLY A 159 10.86 -8.10 -1.50
CA GLY A 159 11.66 -9.23 -1.06
C GLY A 159 10.77 -10.24 -0.36
N GLY A 160 11.17 -11.50 -0.43
CA GLY A 160 10.45 -12.59 0.18
C GLY A 160 11.45 -13.60 0.76
N VAL A 161 11.19 -14.10 1.96
CA VAL A 161 11.91 -15.24 2.55
C VAL A 161 10.94 -16.38 2.72
N ARG A 162 11.27 -17.54 2.15
CA ARG A 162 10.38 -18.70 2.15
C ARG A 162 10.51 -19.49 3.42
N ILE A 163 9.88 -18.99 4.49
CA ILE A 163 9.83 -19.61 5.81
C ILE A 163 8.45 -19.40 6.44
N GLU A 164 8.07 -20.27 7.37
CA GLU A 164 6.94 -20.05 8.27
C GLU A 164 7.48 -19.56 9.62
N PRO A 165 7.35 -18.27 9.98
CA PRO A 165 8.03 -17.70 11.15
C PRO A 165 7.71 -18.40 12.47
N SER A 166 6.52 -18.98 12.62
CA SER A 166 6.11 -19.70 13.84
C SER A 166 6.87 -21.02 14.07
N LYS A 167 7.60 -21.52 13.08
CA LYS A 167 8.44 -22.72 13.20
C LYS A 167 9.89 -22.40 13.59
N TYR A 168 10.23 -21.14 13.82
CA TYR A 168 11.57 -20.70 14.16
C TYR A 168 11.57 -20.00 15.51
N SER A 169 12.66 -20.17 16.27
CA SER A 169 12.87 -19.38 17.48
C SER A 169 13.20 -17.92 17.13
N LYS A 170 13.12 -17.02 18.12
CA LYS A 170 13.58 -15.63 17.93
C LYS A 170 15.06 -15.55 17.54
N GLY A 171 15.90 -16.44 18.08
CA GLY A 171 17.33 -16.49 17.75
C GLY A 171 17.58 -16.99 16.33
N GLU A 172 16.80 -17.96 15.86
CA GLU A 172 16.84 -18.44 14.47
C GLU A 172 16.38 -17.35 13.50
N LEU A 173 15.28 -16.65 13.79
CA LEU A 173 14.79 -15.52 12.99
C LEU A 173 15.83 -14.40 12.90
N GLU A 174 16.47 -14.05 14.02
CA GLU A 174 17.55 -13.06 14.02
C GLU A 174 18.69 -13.48 13.09
N ARG A 175 19.16 -14.73 13.17
CA ARG A 175 20.23 -15.24 12.29
C ARG A 175 19.83 -15.19 10.82
N ILE A 176 18.59 -15.57 10.49
CA ILE A 176 18.05 -15.49 9.12
C ILE A 176 18.03 -14.04 8.63
N THR A 177 17.44 -13.13 9.41
CA THR A 177 17.29 -11.72 9.03
C THR A 177 18.65 -11.04 8.85
N ARG A 178 19.59 -11.27 9.77
CA ARG A 178 20.93 -10.69 9.68
C ARG A 178 21.71 -11.25 8.49
N LYS A 179 21.67 -12.57 8.27
CA LYS A 179 22.34 -13.19 7.14
C LYS A 179 21.80 -12.64 5.81
N LEU A 180 20.47 -12.53 5.70
CA LEU A 180 19.84 -11.88 4.54
C LEU A 180 20.32 -10.43 4.37
N ALA A 181 20.34 -9.63 5.44
CA ALA A 181 20.81 -8.24 5.38
C ALA A 181 22.26 -8.16 4.86
N THR A 182 23.14 -9.04 5.33
CA THR A 182 24.53 -9.14 4.81
C THR A 182 24.57 -9.46 3.32
N GLU A 183 23.82 -10.46 2.85
CA GLU A 183 23.79 -10.82 1.43
C GLU A 183 23.25 -9.67 0.57
N LEU A 184 22.19 -8.98 1.03
CA LEU A 184 21.64 -7.82 0.35
C LEU A 184 22.64 -6.66 0.28
N THR A 185 23.32 -6.34 1.39
CA THR A 185 24.35 -5.27 1.42
C THR A 185 25.50 -5.58 0.47
N ASN A 186 25.99 -6.82 0.45
CA ASN A 186 27.11 -7.22 -0.39
C ASN A 186 26.77 -7.16 -1.89
N LYS A 187 25.50 -7.34 -2.25
CA LYS A 187 25.02 -7.29 -3.64
C LYS A 187 24.43 -5.93 -4.04
N GLY A 188 24.45 -4.92 -3.16
CA GLY A 188 23.92 -3.58 -3.46
C GLY A 188 22.39 -3.47 -3.41
N TYR A 189 21.71 -4.43 -2.77
CA TYR A 189 20.25 -4.47 -2.61
C TYR A 189 19.76 -4.02 -1.22
N LEU A 190 20.62 -3.33 -0.46
CA LEU A 190 20.31 -2.70 0.82
C LEU A 190 21.20 -1.46 1.00
N GLY A 191 20.58 -0.31 1.23
CA GLY A 191 21.28 0.96 1.51
C GLY A 191 20.36 2.19 1.41
N PRO A 192 20.67 3.30 2.10
CA PRO A 192 19.82 4.50 2.18
C PRO A 192 19.44 5.11 0.83
N ALA A 193 20.35 5.08 -0.13
CA ALA A 193 20.19 5.65 -1.47
C ALA A 193 20.00 4.59 -2.57
N CYS A 194 19.91 3.30 -2.20
CA CYS A 194 19.82 2.22 -3.17
C CYS A 194 18.42 1.57 -3.20
N ASP A 195 17.74 1.41 -2.07
CA ASP A 195 17.87 0.15 -1.34
C ASP A 195 17.13 0.06 0.01
N VAL A 196 15.92 0.61 0.23
CA VAL A 196 15.35 0.80 1.60
C VAL A 196 14.15 -0.10 1.96
N PRO A 197 14.31 -1.29 2.64
CA PRO A 197 13.19 -2.16 3.00
C PRO A 197 12.24 -1.56 4.05
N ALA A 198 11.09 -2.23 4.21
CA ALA A 198 10.12 -1.99 5.26
C ALA A 198 9.39 -3.30 5.61
N PRO A 199 8.65 -3.36 6.74
CA PRO A 199 7.88 -4.52 7.14
C PRO A 199 6.77 -4.90 6.15
N ASP A 200 6.48 -6.20 6.10
CA ASP A 200 5.31 -6.82 5.48
C ASP A 200 4.89 -8.05 6.30
N MET A 201 3.97 -8.87 5.78
CA MET A 201 3.50 -10.08 6.47
C MET A 201 4.66 -10.93 7.00
N GLY A 202 4.57 -11.31 8.27
CA GLY A 202 5.58 -12.12 8.97
C GLY A 202 6.81 -11.35 9.48
N THR A 203 6.85 -10.02 9.35
CA THR A 203 7.94 -9.17 9.85
C THR A 203 7.39 -7.90 10.52
N GLY A 204 8.15 -7.30 11.43
CA GLY A 204 7.78 -6.08 12.14
C GLY A 204 9.00 -5.26 12.53
N GLU A 205 8.86 -4.44 13.57
CA GLU A 205 9.92 -3.53 14.01
C GLU A 205 11.22 -4.26 14.39
N GLN A 206 11.10 -5.46 14.96
CA GLN A 206 12.25 -6.25 15.40
C GLN A 206 13.15 -6.66 14.22
N GLU A 207 12.58 -7.18 13.14
CA GLU A 207 13.34 -7.55 11.95
C GLU A 207 13.98 -6.32 11.31
N MET A 208 13.28 -5.17 11.30
CA MET A 208 13.84 -3.92 10.77
C MET A 208 15.01 -3.43 11.62
N ALA A 209 14.95 -3.60 12.94
CA ALA A 209 16.06 -3.29 13.84
C ALA A 209 17.28 -4.17 13.57
N TRP A 210 17.10 -5.47 13.35
CA TRP A 210 18.19 -6.37 12.97
C TRP A 210 18.81 -6.01 11.62
N ILE A 211 18.00 -5.63 10.62
CA ILE A 211 18.47 -5.16 9.32
C ILE A 211 19.31 -3.88 9.48
N ALA A 212 18.76 -2.88 10.19
CA ALA A 212 19.43 -1.59 10.41
C ALA A 212 20.78 -1.77 11.12
N SER A 213 20.79 -2.53 12.21
CA SER A 213 21.98 -2.84 12.99
C SER A 213 23.04 -3.56 12.15
N THR A 214 22.62 -4.53 11.33
CA THR A 214 23.54 -5.30 10.48
C THR A 214 24.14 -4.42 9.39
N TYR A 215 23.33 -3.62 8.69
CA TYR A 215 23.83 -2.68 7.69
C TYR A 215 24.80 -1.67 8.31
N ALA A 216 24.44 -1.06 9.45
CA ALA A 216 25.29 -0.11 10.15
C ALA A 216 26.61 -0.74 10.61
N SER A 217 26.62 -2.02 11.02
CA SER A 217 27.88 -2.71 11.35
C SER A 217 28.81 -2.90 10.15
N ILE A 218 28.27 -3.07 8.95
CA ILE A 218 29.04 -3.31 7.71
C ILE A 218 29.47 -1.98 7.07
N ARG A 219 28.55 -1.01 6.96
CA ARG A 219 28.73 0.23 6.19
C ARG A 219 28.66 1.52 7.02
N GLY A 220 28.26 1.46 8.29
CA GLY A 220 28.00 2.67 9.09
C GLY A 220 29.20 3.55 9.38
N HIS A 221 30.43 3.04 9.22
CA HIS A 221 31.65 3.84 9.34
C HIS A 221 31.92 4.73 8.11
N VAL A 222 31.29 4.44 6.96
CA VAL A 222 31.40 5.23 5.71
C VAL A 222 30.08 5.88 5.27
N ASP A 223 28.97 5.50 5.87
CA ASP A 223 27.64 5.95 5.51
C ASP A 223 26.97 6.65 6.70
N LYS A 224 26.97 7.99 6.67
CA LYS A 224 26.36 8.82 7.72
C LYS A 224 24.86 8.57 7.88
N ASP A 225 24.20 8.07 6.82
CA ASP A 225 22.75 7.85 6.78
C ASP A 225 22.43 6.36 6.99
N ALA A 226 23.33 5.56 7.56
CA ALA A 226 23.19 4.11 7.62
C ALA A 226 21.87 3.60 8.22
N TYR A 227 21.27 4.29 9.19
CA TYR A 227 19.98 3.91 9.76
C TYR A 227 18.77 4.24 8.87
N ALA A 228 18.96 5.03 7.81
CA ALA A 228 17.98 5.21 6.74
C ALA A 228 17.97 4.05 5.73
N CYS A 229 18.79 3.01 5.92
CA CYS A 229 18.80 1.83 5.03
C CYS A 229 17.53 0.99 5.13
N VAL A 230 16.67 1.19 6.13
CA VAL A 230 15.42 0.45 6.35
C VAL A 230 14.42 1.32 7.12
N THR A 231 13.12 1.11 6.91
CA THR A 231 12.02 1.82 7.60
C THR A 231 11.12 0.84 8.36
N GLY A 232 10.16 1.35 9.13
CA GLY A 232 9.39 0.55 10.09
C GLY A 232 10.22 0.11 11.29
N LYS A 233 11.23 0.91 11.67
CA LYS A 233 12.09 0.64 12.82
C LYS A 233 11.37 1.00 14.13
N PRO A 234 11.78 0.42 15.27
CA PRO A 234 11.39 0.94 16.58
C PRO A 234 11.79 2.41 16.72
N ILE A 235 10.97 3.20 17.42
CA ILE A 235 11.21 4.63 17.67
C ILE A 235 12.60 4.87 18.27
N SER A 236 13.07 3.98 19.16
CA SER A 236 14.35 4.09 19.85
C SER A 236 15.58 4.07 18.94
N ILE A 237 15.47 3.57 17.71
CA ILE A 237 16.57 3.46 16.74
C ILE A 237 16.29 4.22 15.43
N GLY A 238 15.50 5.29 15.50
CA GLY A 238 15.21 6.16 14.35
C GLY A 238 13.91 5.82 13.61
N GLY A 239 13.01 5.04 14.22
CA GLY A 239 11.63 4.90 13.78
C GLY A 239 10.85 6.22 13.82
N ILE A 240 9.68 6.27 13.19
CA ILE A 240 8.78 7.43 13.20
C ILE A 240 7.48 7.10 13.93
N ASN A 241 6.96 8.07 14.68
CA ASN A 241 5.66 7.96 15.34
C ASN A 241 4.53 7.79 14.31
N GLY A 242 3.55 6.94 14.63
CA GLY A 242 2.39 6.67 13.77
C GLY A 242 2.66 5.69 12.62
N ARG A 243 3.88 5.14 12.48
CA ARG A 243 4.19 4.21 11.38
C ARG A 243 3.39 2.91 11.45
N GLN A 244 3.15 2.40 12.65
CA GLN A 244 2.41 1.15 12.83
C GLN A 244 0.96 1.31 12.37
N GLU A 245 0.32 2.42 12.73
CA GLU A 245 -1.08 2.74 12.46
C GLU A 245 -1.28 3.35 11.06
N ALA A 246 -0.21 3.85 10.42
CA ALA A 246 -0.22 4.60 9.16
C ALA A 246 -1.04 3.96 8.03
N THR A 247 -0.98 2.63 7.90
CA THR A 247 -1.75 1.94 6.84
C THR A 247 -3.25 1.99 7.16
N GLY A 248 -3.64 1.72 8.40
CA GLY A 248 -5.04 1.84 8.84
C GLY A 248 -5.55 3.28 8.76
N LYS A 249 -4.72 4.26 9.14
CA LYS A 249 -5.03 5.69 8.98
C LYS A 249 -5.19 6.08 7.49
N GLY A 250 -4.38 5.50 6.60
CA GLY A 250 -4.52 5.66 5.15
C GLY A 250 -5.88 5.15 4.63
N ILE A 251 -6.29 3.95 5.06
CA ILE A 251 -7.60 3.37 4.75
C ILE A 251 -8.74 4.27 5.22
N TRP A 252 -8.63 4.77 6.46
CA TRP A 252 -9.59 5.72 6.99
C TRP A 252 -9.65 7.02 6.16
N ASN A 253 -8.51 7.62 5.82
CA ASN A 253 -8.46 8.83 4.99
C ASN A 253 -9.09 8.61 3.61
N ALA A 254 -8.72 7.52 2.94
CA ALA A 254 -9.25 7.15 1.64
C ALA A 254 -10.78 7.03 1.68
N LEU A 255 -11.29 6.25 2.64
CA LEU A 255 -12.73 6.09 2.82
C LEU A 255 -13.41 7.42 3.18
N ASN A 256 -12.82 8.22 4.08
CA ASN A 256 -13.34 9.53 4.48
C ASN A 256 -13.56 10.45 3.27
N ILE A 257 -12.59 10.51 2.35
CA ILE A 257 -12.67 11.35 1.15
C ILE A 257 -13.83 10.94 0.25
N PHE A 258 -13.98 9.64 -0.02
CA PHE A 258 -15.06 9.15 -0.89
C PHE A 258 -16.43 9.19 -0.21
N LEU A 259 -16.52 8.95 1.10
CA LEU A 259 -17.76 9.08 1.87
C LEU A 259 -18.29 10.51 1.93
N HIS A 260 -17.42 11.52 1.78
CA HIS A 260 -17.82 12.92 1.70
C HIS A 260 -17.93 13.42 0.26
N ASN A 261 -17.80 12.54 -0.74
CA ASN A 261 -18.02 12.89 -2.13
C ASN A 261 -19.46 12.54 -2.55
N GLU A 262 -20.31 13.57 -2.64
CA GLU A 262 -21.73 13.43 -2.98
C GLU A 262 -21.97 12.73 -4.32
N GLU A 263 -21.10 12.93 -5.32
CA GLU A 263 -21.22 12.31 -6.64
C GLU A 263 -21.12 10.79 -6.55
N TYR A 264 -20.14 10.26 -5.82
CA TYR A 264 -19.97 8.82 -5.64
C TYR A 264 -21.02 8.23 -4.71
N MET A 265 -21.34 8.91 -3.60
CA MET A 265 -22.35 8.44 -2.65
C MET A 265 -23.74 8.31 -3.30
N LYS A 266 -24.11 9.26 -4.17
CA LYS A 266 -25.34 9.19 -4.96
C LYS A 266 -25.34 8.02 -5.93
N LYS A 267 -24.23 7.75 -6.63
CA LYS A 267 -24.11 6.61 -7.58
C LYS A 267 -24.34 5.26 -6.90
N ILE A 268 -23.89 5.10 -5.65
CA ILE A 268 -24.05 3.85 -4.89
C ILE A 268 -25.24 3.85 -3.92
N SER A 269 -26.07 4.90 -3.94
CA SER A 269 -27.25 5.06 -3.09
C SER A 269 -26.95 5.02 -1.58
N LEU A 270 -25.87 5.68 -1.14
CA LEU A 270 -25.55 5.88 0.28
C LEU A 270 -25.58 7.36 0.65
N ASN A 271 -25.82 7.66 1.93
CA ASN A 271 -25.65 9.00 2.48
C ASN A 271 -24.16 9.32 2.71
N THR A 272 -23.80 10.60 2.79
CA THR A 272 -22.43 11.02 3.10
C THR A 272 -22.08 10.81 4.59
N GLY A 273 -20.78 10.76 4.90
CA GLY A 273 -20.28 10.66 6.27
C GLY A 273 -20.27 9.25 6.89
N PHE A 274 -19.61 9.10 8.04
CA PHE A 274 -19.41 7.82 8.72
C PHE A 274 -20.55 7.37 9.62
N LEU A 275 -21.34 8.31 10.14
CA LEU A 275 -22.37 8.04 11.14
C LEU A 275 -23.35 6.97 10.64
N ASP A 276 -23.65 6.01 11.52
CA ASP A 276 -24.55 4.87 11.31
C ASP A 276 -24.12 3.85 10.24
N LYS A 277 -23.01 4.07 9.53
CA LYS A 277 -22.49 3.11 8.56
C LYS A 277 -21.99 1.85 9.25
N THR A 278 -22.24 0.71 8.62
CA THR A 278 -21.81 -0.60 9.08
C THR A 278 -20.64 -1.10 8.24
N PHE A 279 -19.69 -1.78 8.86
CA PHE A 279 -18.55 -2.34 8.13
C PHE A 279 -18.09 -3.71 8.63
N VAL A 280 -17.51 -4.47 7.71
CA VAL A 280 -16.86 -5.77 7.96
C VAL A 280 -15.39 -5.69 7.60
N VAL A 281 -14.52 -6.24 8.46
CA VAL A 281 -13.07 -6.30 8.22
C VAL A 281 -12.62 -7.74 8.10
N GLN A 282 -11.89 -8.06 7.03
CA GLN A 282 -11.23 -9.35 6.87
C GLN A 282 -9.74 -9.20 7.17
N GLY A 283 -9.27 -9.89 8.20
CA GLY A 283 -7.92 -9.75 8.76
C GLY A 283 -7.88 -8.73 9.89
N PHE A 284 -7.81 -9.18 11.14
CA PHE A 284 -7.70 -8.32 12.32
C PHE A 284 -6.25 -8.18 12.80
N GLY A 285 -5.32 -8.12 11.83
CA GLY A 285 -3.92 -7.80 12.06
C GLY A 285 -3.69 -6.28 12.08
N ASN A 286 -2.42 -5.87 11.94
CA ASN A 286 -2.03 -4.47 12.07
C ASN A 286 -2.84 -3.49 11.19
N VAL A 287 -3.15 -3.86 9.95
CA VAL A 287 -3.90 -2.96 9.05
C VAL A 287 -5.37 -2.91 9.43
N GLY A 288 -6.02 -4.08 9.53
CA GLY A 288 -7.46 -4.16 9.77
C GLY A 288 -7.88 -3.70 11.16
N SER A 289 -7.10 -3.98 12.21
CA SER A 289 -7.44 -3.53 13.57
C SER A 289 -7.37 -2.01 13.70
N ASN A 290 -6.31 -1.38 13.17
CA ASN A 290 -6.16 0.08 13.18
C ASN A 290 -7.22 0.77 12.31
N ALA A 291 -7.49 0.24 11.11
CA ALA A 291 -8.57 0.78 10.26
C ALA A 291 -9.92 0.71 10.98
N ALA A 292 -10.26 -0.44 11.58
CA ALA A 292 -11.51 -0.62 12.32
C ALA A 292 -11.65 0.38 13.48
N GLU A 293 -10.57 0.62 14.21
CA GLU A 293 -10.55 1.57 15.33
C GLU A 293 -10.81 3.01 14.87
N PHE A 294 -10.12 3.50 13.82
CA PHE A 294 -10.37 4.85 13.29
C PHE A 294 -11.80 5.00 12.74
N LEU A 295 -12.36 3.96 12.13
CA LEU A 295 -13.74 3.96 11.65
C LEU A 295 -14.75 4.05 12.80
N VAL A 296 -14.55 3.28 13.88
CA VAL A 296 -15.42 3.33 15.07
C VAL A 296 -15.34 4.68 15.77
N GLN A 297 -14.13 5.24 15.91
CA GLN A 297 -13.93 6.59 16.45
C GLN A 297 -14.65 7.67 15.63
N SER A 298 -14.91 7.42 14.35
CA SER A 298 -15.64 8.32 13.45
C SER A 298 -17.16 8.08 13.42
N GLY A 299 -17.68 7.14 14.22
CA GLY A 299 -19.12 6.86 14.35
C GLY A 299 -19.64 5.71 13.47
N ALA A 300 -18.78 4.98 12.76
CA ALA A 300 -19.17 3.76 12.05
C ALA A 300 -19.23 2.56 13.02
N ARG A 301 -20.00 1.52 12.69
CA ARG A 301 -20.16 0.32 13.50
C ARG A 301 -19.53 -0.90 12.83
N CYS A 302 -18.58 -1.54 13.52
CA CYS A 302 -18.00 -2.79 13.06
C CYS A 302 -18.98 -3.93 13.33
N VAL A 303 -19.54 -4.56 12.31
CA VAL A 303 -20.52 -5.65 12.48
C VAL A 303 -19.90 -7.03 12.29
N GLY A 304 -18.71 -7.14 11.71
CA GLY A 304 -18.04 -8.41 11.51
C GLY A 304 -16.52 -8.32 11.38
N VAL A 305 -15.82 -9.30 11.94
CA VAL A 305 -14.37 -9.47 11.82
C VAL A 305 -14.06 -10.90 11.42
N ILE A 306 -13.31 -11.06 10.33
CA ILE A 306 -12.91 -12.36 9.77
C ILE A 306 -11.41 -12.57 10.02
N GLU A 307 -11.03 -13.72 10.56
CA GLU A 307 -9.65 -14.12 10.82
C GLU A 307 -9.32 -15.43 10.10
N ARG A 308 -8.07 -15.89 10.20
CA ARG A 308 -7.63 -17.13 9.55
C ARG A 308 -8.48 -18.35 9.94
N ASN A 309 -8.84 -18.46 11.21
CA ASN A 309 -9.47 -19.64 11.82
C ASN A 309 -10.95 -19.47 12.20
N CYS A 310 -11.52 -18.26 12.13
CA CYS A 310 -12.91 -17.98 12.51
C CYS A 310 -13.37 -16.62 12.00
N ALA A 311 -14.67 -16.34 12.10
CA ALA A 311 -15.18 -14.98 12.03
C ALA A 311 -16.18 -14.72 13.16
N VAL A 312 -16.21 -13.48 13.65
CA VAL A 312 -17.19 -13.01 14.63
C VAL A 312 -18.14 -12.02 13.98
N TYR A 313 -19.42 -12.10 14.31
CA TYR A 313 -20.46 -11.23 13.78
C TYR A 313 -21.41 -10.76 14.88
N ASN A 314 -21.75 -9.47 14.84
CA ASN A 314 -22.76 -8.87 15.68
C ASN A 314 -23.42 -7.71 14.93
N ALA A 315 -24.69 -7.88 14.54
CA ALA A 315 -25.46 -6.85 13.83
C ALA A 315 -25.61 -5.53 14.62
N ASN A 316 -25.53 -5.59 15.96
CA ASN A 316 -25.58 -4.40 16.81
C ASN A 316 -24.23 -3.66 16.89
N GLY A 317 -23.14 -4.32 16.51
CA GLY A 317 -21.78 -3.79 16.54
C GLY A 317 -20.88 -4.54 17.53
N LEU A 318 -19.61 -4.64 17.20
CA LEU A 318 -18.56 -5.26 17.99
C LEU A 318 -17.84 -4.21 18.84
N ASN A 319 -17.62 -4.49 20.13
CA ASN A 319 -16.69 -3.72 20.95
C ASN A 319 -15.25 -4.09 20.57
N LEU A 320 -14.60 -3.24 19.77
CA LEU A 320 -13.25 -3.50 19.27
C LEU A 320 -12.19 -3.53 20.37
N ALA A 321 -12.33 -2.72 21.42
CA ALA A 321 -11.38 -2.70 22.52
C ALA A 321 -11.40 -4.03 23.29
N GLU A 322 -12.59 -4.55 23.58
CA GLU A 322 -12.76 -5.87 24.20
C GLU A 322 -12.27 -7.00 23.28
N LEU A 323 -12.58 -6.94 21.97
CA LEU A 323 -12.13 -7.94 20.99
C LEU A 323 -10.60 -7.97 20.85
N GLN A 324 -9.94 -6.81 20.82
CA GLN A 324 -8.49 -6.70 20.78
C GLN A 324 -7.84 -7.25 22.06
N ALA A 325 -8.38 -6.90 23.23
CA ALA A 325 -7.92 -7.42 24.51
C ALA A 325 -8.06 -8.96 24.58
N TYR A 326 -9.21 -9.48 24.14
CA TYR A 326 -9.45 -10.92 24.06
C TYR A 326 -8.46 -11.62 23.13
N LYS A 327 -8.22 -11.08 21.93
CA LYS A 327 -7.23 -11.62 20.98
C LYS A 327 -5.82 -11.61 21.57
N LYS A 328 -5.43 -10.55 22.27
CA LYS A 328 -4.11 -10.43 22.90
C LYS A 328 -3.90 -11.46 24.01
N GLN A 329 -4.95 -11.77 24.78
CA GLN A 329 -4.89 -12.74 25.87
C GLN A 329 -4.94 -14.19 25.37
N ASN A 330 -5.80 -14.49 24.39
CA ASN A 330 -6.07 -15.87 23.96
C ASN A 330 -5.33 -16.28 22.68
N GLY A 331 -4.68 -15.33 21.98
CA GLY A 331 -4.02 -15.56 20.69
C GLY A 331 -4.99 -15.76 19.51
N SER A 332 -6.30 -15.67 19.74
CA SER A 332 -7.36 -15.92 18.77
C SER A 332 -8.63 -15.16 19.16
N ILE A 333 -9.53 -14.94 18.20
CA ILE A 333 -10.88 -14.37 18.45
C ILE A 333 -11.97 -15.45 18.58
N VAL A 334 -11.60 -16.73 18.44
CA VAL A 334 -12.52 -17.86 18.65
C VAL A 334 -13.06 -17.84 20.07
N GLY A 335 -14.39 -17.83 20.24
CA GLY A 335 -15.03 -17.90 21.55
C GLY A 335 -15.19 -16.54 22.24
N TYR A 336 -15.01 -15.44 21.51
CA TYR A 336 -15.34 -14.12 22.01
C TYR A 336 -16.84 -14.01 22.35
N TYR A 337 -17.15 -13.71 23.61
CA TYR A 337 -18.53 -13.75 24.14
C TYR A 337 -19.43 -12.64 23.62
N GLY A 338 -18.85 -11.53 23.13
CA GLY A 338 -19.60 -10.36 22.67
C GLY A 338 -20.17 -10.48 21.25
N ALA A 339 -20.06 -11.65 20.62
CA ALA A 339 -20.48 -11.86 19.24
C ALA A 339 -20.78 -13.34 18.94
N GLU A 340 -21.58 -13.58 17.90
CA GLU A 340 -21.72 -14.92 17.35
C GLU A 340 -20.41 -15.30 16.64
N THR A 341 -19.82 -16.43 17.03
CA THR A 341 -18.59 -16.92 16.43
C THR A 341 -18.92 -18.02 15.42
N SER A 342 -18.67 -17.74 14.14
CA SER A 342 -18.69 -18.76 13.09
C SER A 342 -17.44 -19.64 13.16
N ARG A 343 -17.62 -20.94 12.91
CA ARG A 343 -16.51 -21.90 12.82
C ARG A 343 -15.71 -21.69 11.53
N ALA A 344 -14.49 -22.22 11.48
CA ALA A 344 -13.54 -22.05 10.37
C ALA A 344 -14.13 -22.32 8.96
N ASN A 345 -15.07 -23.26 8.84
CA ASN A 345 -15.65 -23.66 7.55
C ASN A 345 -16.76 -22.72 7.03
N GLU A 346 -17.22 -21.78 7.86
CA GLU A 346 -18.32 -20.85 7.55
C GLU A 346 -17.86 -19.38 7.64
N LYS A 347 -16.61 -19.14 8.02
CA LYS A 347 -16.07 -17.80 8.28
C LYS A 347 -16.22 -16.84 7.08
N ASP A 348 -16.09 -17.37 5.87
CA ASP A 348 -16.11 -16.57 4.64
C ASP A 348 -17.54 -16.13 4.28
N LEU A 349 -18.58 -16.73 4.89
CA LEU A 349 -19.96 -16.25 4.75
C LEU A 349 -20.13 -14.81 5.26
N ILE A 350 -19.30 -14.40 6.21
CA ILE A 350 -19.31 -13.02 6.73
C ILE A 350 -18.84 -12.00 5.69
N LEU A 351 -18.09 -12.42 4.64
CA LEU A 351 -17.79 -11.53 3.49
C LEU A 351 -19.07 -11.09 2.76
N PHE A 352 -20.14 -11.89 2.86
CA PHE A 352 -21.43 -11.64 2.22
C PHE A 352 -22.44 -10.99 3.18
N ALA A 353 -22.05 -10.66 4.41
CA ALA A 353 -22.93 -10.00 5.35
C ALA A 353 -23.42 -8.65 4.78
N ASN A 354 -24.65 -8.26 5.14
CA ASN A 354 -25.15 -6.96 4.75
C ASN A 354 -24.42 -5.88 5.55
N CYS A 355 -23.57 -5.11 4.87
CA CYS A 355 -22.86 -3.96 5.43
C CYS A 355 -22.68 -2.88 4.37
N ASP A 356 -22.36 -1.65 4.78
CA ASP A 356 -22.09 -0.57 3.84
C ASP A 356 -20.68 -0.69 3.24
N VAL A 357 -19.71 -1.05 4.09
CA VAL A 357 -18.29 -1.09 3.75
C VAL A 357 -17.67 -2.46 4.03
N LEU A 358 -16.93 -3.01 3.08
CA LEU A 358 -16.10 -4.20 3.24
C LEU A 358 -14.61 -3.85 3.13
N ILE A 359 -13.82 -4.27 4.11
CA ILE A 359 -12.38 -3.98 4.18
C ILE A 359 -11.58 -5.30 4.17
N PRO A 360 -11.19 -5.80 2.98
CA PRO A 360 -10.26 -6.91 2.88
C PRO A 360 -8.83 -6.47 3.24
N ALA A 361 -8.29 -7.01 4.33
CA ALA A 361 -7.03 -6.59 4.98
C ALA A 361 -6.11 -7.77 5.35
N ALA A 362 -6.34 -8.98 4.83
CA ALA A 362 -5.48 -10.14 5.09
C ALA A 362 -4.57 -10.53 3.89
N VAL A 363 -5.13 -11.17 2.87
CA VAL A 363 -4.39 -11.77 1.74
C VAL A 363 -4.94 -11.26 0.40
N GLU A 364 -4.21 -11.52 -0.68
CA GLU A 364 -4.64 -11.25 -2.05
C GLU A 364 -5.76 -12.21 -2.51
N ARG A 365 -6.48 -11.83 -3.58
CA ARG A 365 -7.50 -12.64 -4.28
C ARG A 365 -8.57 -13.24 -3.37
N VAL A 366 -9.01 -12.47 -2.37
CA VAL A 366 -10.11 -12.82 -1.46
C VAL A 366 -11.47 -12.75 -2.17
N ILE A 367 -11.63 -11.81 -3.10
CA ILE A 367 -12.85 -11.61 -3.87
C ILE A 367 -12.56 -11.96 -5.32
N ASP A 368 -13.20 -13.02 -5.81
CA ASP A 368 -12.99 -13.64 -7.11
C ASP A 368 -14.32 -13.84 -7.86
N ALA A 369 -14.28 -14.40 -9.07
CA ALA A 369 -15.48 -14.63 -9.87
C ALA A 369 -16.54 -15.51 -9.18
N SER A 370 -16.14 -16.39 -8.26
CA SER A 370 -17.05 -17.33 -7.59
C SER A 370 -17.87 -16.66 -6.48
N ASN A 371 -17.40 -15.53 -5.95
CA ASN A 371 -17.98 -14.91 -4.76
C ASN A 371 -18.39 -13.44 -4.95
N ALA A 372 -17.91 -12.75 -5.99
CA ALA A 372 -18.21 -11.34 -6.25
C ALA A 372 -19.72 -11.03 -6.35
N GLU A 373 -20.50 -11.95 -6.93
CA GLU A 373 -21.95 -11.80 -7.03
C GLU A 373 -22.66 -11.82 -5.68
N LYS A 374 -22.06 -12.46 -4.66
CA LYS A 374 -22.62 -12.62 -3.31
C LYS A 374 -22.29 -11.44 -2.39
N ILE A 375 -21.36 -10.58 -2.77
CA ILE A 375 -20.97 -9.41 -1.97
C ILE A 375 -22.15 -8.41 -1.91
N ASN A 376 -22.58 -8.07 -0.69
CA ASN A 376 -23.68 -7.13 -0.46
C ASN A 376 -23.20 -5.71 -0.15
N ALA A 377 -21.91 -5.53 0.16
CA ALA A 377 -21.31 -4.24 0.45
C ALA A 377 -21.42 -3.25 -0.72
N LYS A 378 -21.63 -1.97 -0.40
CA LYS A 378 -21.69 -0.87 -1.38
C LYS A 378 -20.34 -0.25 -1.66
N ILE A 379 -19.42 -0.36 -0.69
CA ILE A 379 -18.04 0.13 -0.81
C ILE A 379 -17.09 -1.01 -0.44
N ILE A 380 -16.05 -1.20 -1.24
CA ILE A 380 -14.91 -2.06 -0.91
C ILE A 380 -13.68 -1.17 -0.81
N VAL A 381 -13.00 -1.20 0.34
CA VAL A 381 -11.74 -0.46 0.54
C VAL A 381 -10.61 -1.46 0.66
N GLU A 382 -9.78 -1.54 -0.37
CA GLU A 382 -8.75 -2.57 -0.45
C GLU A 382 -7.57 -2.26 0.47
N ALA A 383 -7.59 -2.86 1.66
CA ALA A 383 -6.53 -2.69 2.65
C ALA A 383 -5.34 -3.65 2.42
N ALA A 384 -5.61 -4.86 1.96
CA ALA A 384 -4.61 -5.79 1.45
C ALA A 384 -4.13 -5.38 0.04
N ASN A 385 -3.06 -6.00 -0.45
CA ASN A 385 -2.61 -5.81 -1.83
C ASN A 385 -3.32 -6.82 -2.73
N GLY A 386 -4.00 -6.34 -3.77
CA GLY A 386 -4.75 -7.14 -4.74
C GLY A 386 -5.81 -8.10 -4.16
N PRO A 387 -6.69 -7.68 -3.23
CA PRO A 387 -7.71 -8.57 -2.69
C PRO A 387 -8.84 -8.89 -3.68
N VAL A 388 -9.04 -8.08 -4.74
CA VAL A 388 -10.09 -8.28 -5.75
C VAL A 388 -9.48 -8.66 -7.10
N THR A 389 -9.94 -9.77 -7.70
CA THR A 389 -9.48 -10.22 -9.03
C THR A 389 -10.08 -9.35 -10.16
N PRO A 390 -9.49 -9.32 -11.37
CA PRO A 390 -10.01 -8.48 -12.46
C PRO A 390 -11.44 -8.86 -12.87
N VAL A 391 -11.79 -10.14 -12.77
CA VAL A 391 -13.13 -10.63 -13.08
C VAL A 391 -14.11 -10.17 -11.99
N ALA A 392 -13.73 -10.29 -10.72
CA ALA A 392 -14.53 -9.77 -9.61
C ALA A 392 -14.73 -8.25 -9.69
N ASP A 393 -13.68 -7.49 -10.05
CA ASP A 393 -13.72 -6.04 -10.24
C ASP A 393 -14.80 -5.63 -11.27
N ARG A 394 -14.89 -6.36 -12.39
CA ARG A 394 -15.96 -6.15 -13.39
C ARG A 394 -17.35 -6.42 -12.81
N ILE A 395 -17.55 -7.58 -12.19
CA ILE A 395 -18.85 -7.98 -11.61
C ILE A 395 -19.33 -6.96 -10.57
N LEU A 396 -18.43 -6.53 -9.68
CA LEU A 396 -18.72 -5.58 -8.63
C LEU A 396 -19.06 -4.19 -9.18
N ARG A 397 -18.36 -3.71 -10.22
CA ARG A 397 -18.69 -2.44 -10.88
C ARG A 397 -20.04 -2.49 -11.58
N GLU A 398 -20.40 -3.60 -12.23
CA GLU A 398 -21.73 -3.80 -12.83
C GLU A 398 -22.85 -3.78 -11.76
N LYS A 399 -22.53 -4.20 -10.53
CA LYS A 399 -23.42 -4.10 -9.36
C LYS A 399 -23.44 -2.73 -8.68
N ASN A 400 -22.77 -1.72 -9.25
CA ASN A 400 -22.60 -0.39 -8.67
C ASN A 400 -21.93 -0.41 -7.27
N VAL A 401 -20.95 -1.29 -7.07
CA VAL A 401 -20.10 -1.29 -5.87
C VAL A 401 -18.90 -0.37 -6.12
N LEU A 402 -18.66 0.57 -5.20
CA LEU A 402 -17.51 1.46 -5.26
C LEU A 402 -16.27 0.75 -4.73
N ILE A 403 -15.27 0.52 -5.58
CA ILE A 403 -13.98 -0.06 -5.18
C ILE A 403 -12.96 1.06 -5.04
N ILE A 404 -12.46 1.26 -3.83
CA ILE A 404 -11.32 2.14 -3.55
C ILE A 404 -10.05 1.29 -3.62
N PRO A 405 -9.20 1.48 -4.66
CA PRO A 405 -8.17 0.51 -5.04
C PRO A 405 -6.98 0.51 -4.08
N ASP A 406 -6.35 -0.65 -3.94
CA ASP A 406 -5.21 -0.93 -3.06
C ASP A 406 -4.00 -0.03 -3.30
N ILE A 407 -3.66 0.25 -4.56
CA ILE A 407 -2.56 1.14 -4.96
C ILE A 407 -2.74 2.59 -4.49
N TYR A 408 -3.94 2.94 -4.00
CA TYR A 408 -4.21 4.22 -3.35
C TYR A 408 -4.51 4.02 -1.86
N ALA A 409 -5.49 3.18 -1.52
CA ALA A 409 -6.05 3.11 -0.17
C ALA A 409 -5.03 2.72 0.91
N ASN A 410 -4.17 1.72 0.62
CA ASN A 410 -3.18 1.23 1.58
C ASN A 410 -1.81 1.94 1.46
N ALA A 411 -1.72 3.00 0.65
CA ALA A 411 -0.48 3.74 0.41
C ALA A 411 0.04 4.49 1.65
N GLY A 412 -0.80 4.71 2.67
CA GLY A 412 -0.38 5.39 3.89
C GLY A 412 0.84 4.75 4.58
N GLY A 413 0.98 3.42 4.50
CA GLY A 413 2.17 2.73 5.00
C GLY A 413 3.46 3.12 4.26
N VAL A 414 3.43 3.36 2.94
CA VAL A 414 4.62 3.79 2.19
C VAL A 414 4.88 5.28 2.37
N THR A 415 3.83 6.10 2.44
CA THR A 415 3.95 7.54 2.72
C THR A 415 4.63 7.80 4.07
N VAL A 416 4.23 7.11 5.14
CA VAL A 416 4.87 7.28 6.45
C VAL A 416 6.26 6.62 6.51
N SER A 417 6.50 5.57 5.72
CA SER A 417 7.87 5.05 5.54
C SER A 417 8.77 6.09 4.86
N TYR A 418 8.27 6.83 3.88
CA TYR A 418 9.00 7.94 3.27
C TYR A 418 9.31 9.04 4.28
N PHE A 419 8.36 9.40 5.15
CA PHE A 419 8.62 10.35 6.23
C PHE A 419 9.66 9.83 7.24
N GLU A 420 9.63 8.54 7.59
CA GLU A 420 10.67 7.92 8.41
C GLU A 420 12.04 8.03 7.76
N TRP A 421 12.12 7.73 6.45
CA TRP A 421 13.36 7.85 5.70
C TRP A 421 13.88 9.29 5.70
N LEU A 422 13.02 10.27 5.42
CA LEU A 422 13.35 11.69 5.51
C LEU A 422 13.83 12.09 6.90
N LYS A 423 13.17 11.64 7.98
CA LYS A 423 13.59 11.89 9.36
C LYS A 423 15.01 11.40 9.60
N ASN A 424 15.33 10.18 9.16
CA ASN A 424 16.67 9.60 9.31
C ASN A 424 17.72 10.37 8.49
N LEU A 425 17.37 10.89 7.31
CA LEU A 425 18.28 11.73 6.51
C LEU A 425 18.50 13.12 7.11
N ASN A 426 17.48 13.69 7.75
CA ASN A 426 17.57 15.01 8.38
C ASN A 426 18.24 14.95 9.76
N HIS A 427 18.35 13.77 10.37
CA HIS A 427 18.91 13.56 11.72
C HIS A 427 18.21 14.38 12.83
N VAL A 428 16.98 14.82 12.57
CA VAL A 428 16.17 15.65 13.47
C VAL A 428 14.73 15.16 13.46
N GLN A 429 14.12 15.10 14.64
CA GLN A 429 12.70 14.76 14.79
C GLN A 429 11.82 15.89 14.21
N PHE A 430 10.77 15.54 13.47
CA PHE A 430 9.83 16.54 12.96
C PHE A 430 9.19 17.30 14.11
N GLY A 431 9.08 18.61 13.92
CA GLY A 431 8.58 19.48 14.99
C GLY A 431 9.55 19.59 16.16
N ARG A 432 10.86 19.32 16.05
CA ARG A 432 11.80 19.63 17.15
C ARG A 432 12.30 21.07 17.11
N MET A 433 12.49 21.63 15.91
CA MET A 433 13.06 22.97 15.71
C MET A 433 12.00 24.08 15.58
N THR A 434 10.73 23.71 15.37
CA THR A 434 9.65 24.64 14.99
C THR A 434 8.51 24.86 16.02
N PRO A 435 8.27 24.06 17.08
CA PRO A 435 7.15 24.29 18.01
C PRO A 435 7.25 25.64 18.70
N TYR A 436 8.48 26.04 19.03
CA TYR A 436 8.77 27.34 19.63
C TYR A 436 8.40 28.50 18.68
N PHE A 437 8.38 28.28 17.37
CA PHE A 437 7.96 29.30 16.39
C PHE A 437 6.44 29.31 16.18
N GLY A 438 5.77 28.16 16.09
CA GLY A 438 4.32 28.11 15.84
C GLY A 438 3.48 28.63 17.01
N GLY A 439 3.79 28.16 18.21
CA GLY A 439 3.13 28.61 19.44
C GLY A 439 3.39 30.08 19.73
N GLU A 440 4.66 30.50 19.68
CA GLU A 440 5.03 31.89 19.94
C GLU A 440 4.48 32.85 18.87
N THR A 441 4.48 32.45 17.59
CA THR A 441 3.86 33.28 16.53
C THR A 441 2.36 33.43 16.75
N SER A 442 1.66 32.35 17.10
CA SER A 442 0.22 32.40 17.41
C SER A 442 -0.04 33.27 18.63
N ARG A 443 0.81 33.16 19.67
CA ARG A 443 0.77 34.00 20.88
C ARG A 443 1.02 35.47 20.55
N LEU A 444 2.03 35.77 19.75
CA LEU A 444 2.35 37.14 19.28
C LEU A 444 1.22 37.71 18.44
N LEU A 445 0.57 36.90 17.60
CA LEU A 445 -0.58 37.31 16.80
C LEU A 445 -1.80 37.62 17.68
N LEU A 446 -2.10 36.77 18.68
CA LEU A 446 -3.12 37.05 19.68
C LEU A 446 -2.81 38.33 20.49
N GLU A 447 -1.55 38.53 20.92
CA GLU A 447 -1.12 39.75 21.59
C GLU A 447 -1.30 40.98 20.71
N SER A 448 -1.00 40.87 19.42
CA SER A 448 -1.14 41.96 18.45
C SER A 448 -2.62 42.31 18.25
N ILE A 449 -3.49 41.31 18.16
CA ILE A 449 -4.95 41.49 18.12
C ILE A 449 -5.44 42.16 19.40
N ARG A 450 -4.98 41.72 20.59
CA ARG A 450 -5.34 42.36 21.87
C ARG A 450 -4.89 43.83 21.91
N LYS A 451 -3.66 44.12 21.49
CA LYS A 451 -3.14 45.50 21.41
C LYS A 451 -3.97 46.37 20.46
N LEU A 452 -4.33 45.86 19.29
CA LEU A 452 -5.20 46.57 18.34
C LEU A 452 -6.60 46.82 18.92
N ALA A 453 -7.20 45.82 19.56
CA ALA A 453 -8.51 45.97 20.21
C ALA A 453 -8.49 47.05 21.31
N HIS A 454 -7.43 47.10 22.11
CA HIS A 454 -7.23 48.16 23.10
C HIS A 454 -7.07 49.54 22.46
N LEU A 455 -6.28 49.68 21.41
CA LEU A 455 -6.09 50.95 20.69
C LEU A 455 -7.38 51.45 20.02
N SER A 456 -8.20 50.53 19.53
CA SER A 456 -9.51 50.82 18.91
C SER A 456 -10.65 51.02 19.93
N LYS A 457 -10.36 50.98 21.24
CA LYS A 457 -11.36 51.09 22.33
C LYS A 457 -12.49 50.05 22.24
N VAL A 458 -12.20 48.87 21.71
CA VAL A 458 -13.15 47.76 21.69
C VAL A 458 -13.22 47.16 23.10
N ASN A 459 -14.16 47.65 23.91
CA ASN A 459 -14.44 47.17 25.27
C ASN A 459 -15.69 46.27 25.31
N ASP A 460 -15.79 45.35 24.35
CA ASP A 460 -16.88 44.37 24.31
C ASP A 460 -16.50 43.14 25.15
N ALA A 461 -17.30 42.84 26.17
CA ALA A 461 -17.09 41.67 27.03
C ALA A 461 -17.12 40.35 26.23
N SER A 462 -17.92 40.29 25.16
CA SER A 462 -17.99 39.13 24.27
C SER A 462 -16.69 38.90 23.50
N PHE A 463 -16.00 39.97 23.11
CA PHE A 463 -14.70 39.91 22.44
C PHE A 463 -13.62 39.37 23.38
N LEU A 464 -13.58 39.85 24.63
CA LEU A 464 -12.62 39.35 25.63
C LEU A 464 -12.83 37.86 25.94
N GLU A 465 -14.10 37.42 26.03
CA GLU A 465 -14.44 36.00 26.21
C GLU A 465 -14.00 35.16 25.01
N ALA A 466 -14.27 35.61 23.78
CA ALA A 466 -13.83 34.94 22.56
C ALA A 466 -12.29 34.83 22.49
N MET A 467 -11.57 35.89 22.87
CA MET A 467 -10.10 35.89 22.90
C MET A 467 -9.50 34.99 23.99
N SER A 468 -10.19 34.80 25.12
CA SER A 468 -9.79 33.85 26.16
C SER A 468 -10.02 32.39 25.69
N LYS A 469 -11.17 32.12 25.06
CA LYS A 469 -11.46 30.82 24.44
C LYS A 469 -10.46 30.47 23.34
N LEU A 470 -10.15 31.42 22.46
CA LEU A 470 -9.13 31.25 21.40
C LEU A 470 -7.75 30.95 21.98
N SER A 471 -7.33 31.66 23.03
CA SER A 471 -6.05 31.37 23.71
C SER A 471 -6.02 29.93 24.23
N THR A 472 -7.10 29.48 24.87
CA THR A 472 -7.19 28.12 25.43
C THR A 472 -7.16 27.05 24.33
N ILE A 473 -7.86 27.29 23.21
CA ILE A 473 -7.84 26.40 22.04
C ILE A 473 -6.41 26.31 21.48
N LEU A 474 -5.76 27.46 21.30
CA LEU A 474 -4.41 27.52 20.75
C LEU A 474 -3.39 26.87 21.69
N ASP A 475 -3.47 27.06 23.00
CA ASP A 475 -2.58 26.41 23.97
C ASP A 475 -2.70 24.88 23.87
N ASN A 476 -3.93 24.35 23.80
CA ASN A 476 -4.19 22.93 23.61
C ASN A 476 -3.69 22.40 22.24
N GLU A 477 -3.86 23.18 21.16
CA GLU A 477 -3.37 22.80 19.83
C GLU A 477 -1.84 22.87 19.71
N THR A 478 -1.20 23.79 20.44
CA THR A 478 0.26 23.94 20.44
C THR A 478 0.94 22.77 21.16
N GLU A 479 0.37 22.32 22.30
CA GLU A 479 0.79 21.09 22.97
C GLU A 479 0.54 19.84 22.10
N ALA A 480 -0.42 19.90 21.17
CA ALA A 480 -0.74 18.82 20.24
C ALA A 480 0.19 18.75 19.00
N LEU A 481 1.07 19.73 18.76
CA LEU A 481 2.03 19.72 17.64
C LEU A 481 3.25 18.84 17.91
N ASN A 482 3.01 17.56 18.18
CA ASN A 482 4.04 16.54 18.27
C ASN A 482 4.29 15.88 16.89
N GLU A 483 5.33 15.03 16.80
CA GLU A 483 5.70 14.34 15.56
C GLU A 483 4.55 13.52 14.97
N LEU A 484 3.72 12.89 15.82
CA LEU A 484 2.57 12.10 15.37
C LEU A 484 1.56 12.97 14.62
N SER A 485 1.16 14.10 15.19
CA SER A 485 0.19 15.01 14.56
C SER A 485 0.69 15.55 13.22
N ILE A 486 1.99 15.86 13.12
CA ILE A 486 2.62 16.30 11.85
C ILE A 486 2.54 15.18 10.80
N VAL A 487 2.87 13.95 11.19
CA VAL A 487 2.83 12.78 10.31
C VAL A 487 1.40 12.49 9.86
N GLU A 488 0.42 12.53 10.77
CA GLU A 488 -0.99 12.29 10.45
C GLU A 488 -1.55 13.35 9.50
N PHE A 489 -1.24 14.63 9.75
CA PHE A 489 -1.63 15.73 8.87
C PHE A 489 -1.02 15.58 7.47
N ALA A 490 0.29 15.36 7.39
CA ALA A 490 0.99 15.18 6.12
C ALA A 490 0.46 13.96 5.34
N LEU A 491 0.19 12.85 6.03
CA LEU A 491 -0.44 11.68 5.45
C LEU A 491 -1.83 12.01 4.88
N SER A 492 -2.68 12.71 5.65
CA SER A 492 -4.02 13.08 5.20
C SER A 492 -3.97 13.96 3.95
N GLN A 493 -3.05 14.94 3.90
CA GLN A 493 -2.84 15.80 2.74
C GLN A 493 -2.42 15.01 1.50
N THR A 494 -1.47 14.08 1.63
CA THR A 494 -1.07 13.19 0.53
C THR A 494 -2.27 12.37 0.03
N MET A 495 -3.02 11.73 0.93
CA MET A 495 -4.18 10.92 0.55
C MET A 495 -5.27 11.77 -0.13
N GLN A 496 -5.49 13.00 0.33
CA GLN A 496 -6.46 13.92 -0.26
C GLN A 496 -6.06 14.37 -1.65
N GLN A 497 -4.79 14.72 -1.85
CA GLN A 497 -4.27 15.15 -3.15
C GLN A 497 -4.35 14.03 -4.19
N SER A 498 -3.90 12.83 -3.84
CA SER A 498 -3.98 11.67 -4.74
C SER A 498 -5.42 11.29 -5.08
N ALA A 499 -6.37 11.37 -4.14
CA ALA A 499 -7.78 11.16 -4.46
C ALA A 499 -8.31 12.18 -5.46
N LYS A 500 -7.97 13.47 -5.31
CA LYS A 500 -8.39 14.51 -6.27
C LYS A 500 -7.88 14.20 -7.67
N GLU A 501 -6.62 13.78 -7.79
CA GLU A 501 -6.03 13.38 -9.07
C GLU A 501 -6.71 12.14 -9.65
N ILE A 502 -6.99 11.12 -8.84
CA ILE A 502 -7.70 9.91 -9.30
C ILE A 502 -9.09 10.27 -9.80
N ILE A 503 -9.83 11.09 -9.07
CA ILE A 503 -11.18 11.53 -9.46
C ILE A 503 -11.14 12.37 -10.73
N ALA A 504 -10.15 13.26 -10.87
CA ALA A 504 -9.98 14.07 -12.08
C ALA A 504 -9.70 13.17 -13.30
N THR A 505 -8.84 12.17 -13.16
CA THR A 505 -8.51 11.23 -14.23
C THR A 505 -9.67 10.30 -14.57
N ALA A 506 -10.44 9.86 -13.57
CA ALA A 506 -11.66 9.10 -13.81
C ALA A 506 -12.67 9.90 -14.67
N LYS A 507 -12.75 11.22 -14.48
CA LYS A 507 -13.57 12.11 -15.32
C LYS A 507 -12.96 12.32 -16.70
N GLN A 508 -11.65 12.54 -16.78
CA GLN A 508 -10.94 12.77 -18.05
C GLN A 508 -11.06 11.58 -19.02
N TYR A 509 -10.99 10.35 -18.50
CA TYR A 509 -11.04 9.13 -19.30
C TYR A 509 -12.44 8.47 -19.34
N ASP A 510 -13.47 9.14 -18.82
CA ASP A 510 -14.85 8.63 -18.75
C ASP A 510 -14.97 7.24 -18.10
N LEU A 511 -14.26 7.05 -16.98
CA LEU A 511 -14.16 5.78 -16.27
C LEU A 511 -15.25 5.57 -15.21
N SER A 512 -16.10 6.57 -14.98
CA SER A 512 -17.18 6.56 -13.97
C SER A 512 -16.71 6.13 -12.56
N MET A 513 -16.91 4.87 -12.16
CA MET A 513 -16.51 4.31 -10.86
C MET A 513 -15.27 3.41 -10.92
N ASP A 514 -14.62 3.29 -12.08
CA ASP A 514 -13.38 2.52 -12.24
C ASP A 514 -12.16 3.32 -11.76
N LEU A 515 -12.12 3.53 -10.44
CA LEU A 515 -11.06 4.24 -9.73
C LEU A 515 -9.72 3.52 -9.81
N ARG A 516 -9.73 2.19 -9.93
CA ARG A 516 -8.52 1.39 -10.11
C ARG A 516 -7.83 1.78 -11.40
N THR A 517 -8.53 1.72 -12.53
CA THR A 517 -7.93 2.10 -13.82
C THR A 517 -7.47 3.56 -13.82
N ALA A 518 -8.24 4.48 -13.22
CA ALA A 518 -7.82 5.88 -13.08
C ALA A 518 -6.51 6.04 -12.28
N ALA A 519 -6.37 5.33 -11.16
CA ALA A 519 -5.15 5.36 -10.35
C ALA A 519 -3.92 4.80 -11.09
N TYR A 520 -4.07 3.70 -11.84
CA TYR A 520 -3.00 3.16 -12.69
C TYR A 520 -2.64 4.13 -13.82
N VAL A 521 -3.63 4.80 -14.45
CA VAL A 521 -3.37 5.81 -15.49
C VAL A 521 -2.52 6.95 -14.91
N ASN A 522 -2.87 7.47 -13.72
CA ASN A 522 -2.09 8.51 -13.04
C ASN A 522 -0.64 8.10 -12.80
N ALA A 523 -0.44 6.89 -12.27
CA ALA A 523 0.89 6.37 -12.03
C ALA A 523 1.71 6.26 -13.32
N ILE A 524 1.11 5.69 -14.37
CA ILE A 524 1.77 5.51 -15.67
C ILE A 524 2.14 6.87 -16.28
N GLU A 525 1.25 7.86 -16.24
CA GLU A 525 1.55 9.21 -16.77
C GLU A 525 2.67 9.90 -15.98
N LYS A 526 2.70 9.77 -14.65
CA LYS A 526 3.80 10.30 -13.82
C LYS A 526 5.14 9.63 -14.18
N ILE A 527 5.17 8.31 -14.38
CA ILE A 527 6.38 7.58 -14.77
C ILE A 527 6.82 7.95 -16.19
N LEU A 528 5.89 8.08 -17.14
CA LEU A 528 6.17 8.55 -18.49
C LEU A 528 6.84 9.92 -18.49
N ASN A 529 6.25 10.88 -17.77
CA ASN A 529 6.79 12.23 -17.63
C ASN A 529 8.20 12.24 -17.02
N HIS A 530 8.49 11.31 -16.11
CA HIS A 530 9.83 11.14 -15.57
C HIS A 530 10.82 10.69 -16.64
N TYR A 531 10.53 9.60 -17.37
CA TYR A 531 11.41 9.09 -18.42
C TYR A 531 11.61 10.08 -19.56
N GLU A 532 10.62 10.90 -19.90
CA GLU A 532 10.77 11.96 -20.90
C GLU A 532 11.82 13.00 -20.52
N ARG A 533 11.93 13.32 -19.23
CA ARG A 533 12.88 14.33 -18.74
C ARG A 533 14.27 13.76 -18.51
N VAL A 534 14.37 12.49 -18.10
CA VAL A 534 15.65 11.87 -17.69
C VAL A 534 16.26 11.02 -18.82
N GLY A 535 15.46 10.56 -19.78
CA GLY A 535 15.87 9.67 -20.86
C GLY A 535 15.77 8.18 -20.50
N PHE A 536 15.76 7.33 -21.52
CA PHE A 536 15.40 5.90 -21.39
C PHE A 536 16.47 5.01 -20.73
N SER A 537 17.75 5.37 -20.87
CA SER A 537 18.89 4.51 -20.53
C SER A 537 19.65 4.93 -19.26
N SER A 538 18.98 5.66 -18.36
CA SER A 538 19.56 6.21 -17.12
C SER A 538 19.56 5.22 -15.94
#